data_AF-A0A973CKB9-F1
#
_entry.id   AF-A0A973CKB9-F1
#
_cell.length_a   1.000
_cell.length_b   1.000
_cell.length_c   1.000
_cell.angle_alpha   90.00
_cell.angle_beta   90.00
_cell.angle_gamma   90.00
#
_symmetry.space_group_name_H-M   'P 1'
#
loop_
_entity.id
_entity.type
_entity.pdbx_description
1 polymer ?
#
loop_
_entity_poly.entity_id
_entity_poly.type
_entity_poly.pdbx_seq_one_letter_code
_entity_poly.pdbx_strand_id
1 'polypeptide(L)'
;MEDEEQSGLMVGLATKLHAALYNCMYHWKQTIAWLLLGLVLLIPLTYFRIISFSYPVFVNNQPLKKPVKVTNVNGTQLILGDGRSLNFEDIYFPIQPGDFVELEAQEDGTLYVYTSERRRYCSRAFGNPTVRIPLFKKEYKQNRKSVAAYAWINDEESAENSE
;
A
#
# COMPACT_ATOMS: atom_id res chain seq x y z
N MET A 1 -57.41 -13.37 53.66
CA MET A 1 -57.61 -14.14 52.42
C MET A 1 -56.84 -13.53 51.25
N GLU A 2 -56.42 -12.25 51.33
CA GLU A 2 -55.61 -11.58 50.29
C GLU A 2 -54.11 -11.95 50.34
N ASP A 3 -53.60 -12.42 51.49
CA ASP A 3 -52.17 -12.75 51.65
C ASP A 3 -51.75 -14.05 50.92
N GLU A 4 -52.66 -15.00 50.71
CA GLU A 4 -52.33 -16.24 49.97
C GLU A 4 -52.19 -15.99 48.46
N GLU A 5 -52.95 -15.06 47.89
CA GLU A 5 -52.92 -14.76 46.46
C GLU A 5 -51.63 -14.03 46.04
N GLN A 6 -51.12 -13.13 46.89
CA GLN A 6 -49.82 -12.47 46.64
C GLN A 6 -48.64 -13.44 46.70
N SER A 7 -48.70 -14.45 47.57
CA SER A 7 -47.63 -15.44 47.71
C SER A 7 -47.46 -16.32 46.46
N GLY A 8 -48.57 -16.73 45.83
CA GLY A 8 -48.55 -17.52 44.60
C GLY A 8 -48.04 -16.74 43.39
N LEU A 9 -48.36 -15.43 43.32
CA LEU A 9 -47.93 -14.55 42.24
C LEU A 9 -46.42 -14.30 42.27
N MET A 10 -45.85 -14.14 43.47
CA MET A 10 -44.39 -13.98 43.67
C MET A 10 -43.60 -15.25 43.32
N VAL A 11 -44.14 -16.44 43.63
CA VAL A 11 -43.51 -17.73 43.25
C VAL A 11 -43.57 -17.97 41.73
N GLY A 12 -44.68 -17.60 41.09
CA GLY A 12 -44.83 -17.67 39.63
C GLY A 12 -43.90 -16.72 38.86
N LEU A 13 -43.66 -15.52 39.39
CA LEU A 13 -42.69 -14.57 38.84
C LEU A 13 -41.25 -15.07 39.03
N ALA A 14 -40.90 -15.57 40.22
CA ALA A 14 -39.57 -16.09 40.51
C ALA A 14 -39.18 -17.27 39.60
N THR A 15 -40.11 -18.21 39.36
CA THR A 15 -39.87 -19.38 38.50
C THR A 15 -39.72 -19.00 37.02
N LYS A 16 -40.54 -18.07 36.51
CA LYS A 16 -40.39 -17.54 35.14
C LYS A 16 -39.08 -16.78 34.95
N LEU A 17 -38.66 -16.01 35.95
CA LEU A 17 -37.38 -15.27 35.91
C LEU A 17 -36.19 -16.23 35.95
N HIS A 18 -36.27 -17.30 36.75
CA HIS A 18 -35.25 -18.34 36.80
C HIS A 18 -35.12 -19.09 35.47
N ALA A 19 -36.25 -19.45 34.83
CA ALA A 19 -36.27 -20.11 33.53
C ALA A 19 -35.72 -19.20 32.41
N ALA A 20 -36.06 -17.90 32.43
CA ALA A 20 -35.56 -16.93 31.46
C ALA A 20 -34.04 -16.71 31.58
N LEU A 21 -33.52 -16.60 32.81
CA LEU A 21 -32.08 -16.48 33.05
C LEU A 21 -31.33 -17.76 32.65
N TYR A 22 -31.89 -18.93 32.92
CA TYR A 22 -31.31 -20.21 32.53
C TYR A 22 -31.22 -20.36 31.00
N ASN A 23 -32.28 -20.02 30.27
CA ASN A 23 -32.28 -20.05 28.81
C ASN A 23 -31.30 -19.03 28.21
N CYS A 24 -31.20 -17.83 28.79
CA CYS A 24 -30.22 -16.82 28.39
C CYS A 24 -28.78 -17.32 28.56
N MET A 25 -28.46 -17.88 29.74
CA MET A 25 -27.15 -18.47 30.01
C MET A 25 -26.86 -19.70 29.14
N TYR A 26 -27.87 -20.51 28.80
CA TYR A 26 -27.70 -21.67 27.94
C TYR A 26 -27.39 -21.27 26.49
N HIS A 27 -28.12 -20.29 25.94
CA HIS A 27 -27.86 -19.77 24.60
C HIS A 27 -26.49 -19.08 24.50
N TRP A 28 -26.07 -18.34 25.53
CA TRP A 28 -24.72 -17.76 25.61
C TRP A 28 -23.61 -18.82 25.55
N LYS A 29 -23.78 -19.95 26.26
CA LYS A 29 -22.80 -21.06 26.22
C LYS A 29 -22.75 -21.71 24.84
N GLN A 30 -23.90 -21.89 24.20
CA GLN A 30 -23.97 -22.43 22.85
C GLN A 30 -23.29 -21.52 21.83
N THR A 31 -23.52 -20.20 21.88
CA THR A 31 -22.88 -19.27 20.95
C THR A 31 -21.36 -19.25 21.11
N ILE A 32 -20.84 -19.28 22.34
CA ILE A 32 -19.39 -19.41 22.58
C ILE A 32 -18.87 -20.74 22.04
N ALA A 33 -19.57 -21.85 22.28
CA ALA A 33 -19.16 -23.15 21.80
C ALA A 33 -19.05 -23.17 20.26
N TRP A 34 -20.01 -22.56 19.56
CA TRP A 34 -19.96 -22.41 18.11
C TRP A 34 -18.80 -21.52 17.63
N LEU A 35 -18.53 -20.41 18.32
CA LEU A 35 -17.39 -19.55 18.00
C LEU A 35 -16.04 -20.27 18.19
N LEU A 36 -15.89 -21.00 19.29
CA LEU A 36 -14.69 -21.79 19.57
C LEU A 36 -14.52 -22.91 18.55
N LEU A 37 -15.59 -23.63 18.20
CA LEU A 37 -15.56 -24.66 17.17
C LEU A 37 -15.13 -24.08 15.81
N GLY A 38 -15.68 -22.92 15.43
CA GLY A 38 -15.30 -22.20 14.22
C GLY A 38 -13.83 -21.79 14.22
N LEU A 39 -13.31 -21.31 15.36
CA LEU A 39 -11.90 -20.94 15.51
C LEU A 39 -10.98 -22.16 15.40
N VAL A 40 -11.34 -23.28 16.03
CA VAL A 40 -10.59 -24.54 15.96
C VAL A 40 -10.55 -25.09 14.53
N LEU A 41 -11.63 -24.95 13.75
CA LEU A 41 -11.66 -25.34 12.34
C LEU A 41 -10.85 -24.42 11.43
N LEU A 42 -10.74 -23.12 11.77
CA LEU A 42 -9.95 -22.16 11.00
C LEU A 42 -8.44 -22.42 11.10
N ILE A 43 -7.94 -22.93 12.22
CA ILE A 43 -6.51 -23.21 12.45
C ILE A 43 -5.94 -24.22 11.44
N PRO A 44 -6.50 -25.44 11.26
CA PRO A 44 -5.99 -26.38 10.26
C PRO A 44 -6.21 -25.86 8.83
N LEU A 45 -7.32 -25.18 8.54
CA LEU A 45 -7.58 -24.62 7.20
C LEU A 45 -6.54 -23.57 6.78
N THR A 46 -6.07 -22.77 7.74
CA THR A 46 -4.98 -21.81 7.52
C THR A 46 -3.61 -22.50 7.48
N TYR A 47 -3.38 -23.52 8.32
CA TYR A 47 -2.16 -24.34 8.32
C TYR A 47 -1.93 -25.08 7.00
N PHE A 48 -2.97 -25.73 6.45
CA PHE A 48 -2.94 -26.42 5.16
C PHE A 48 -2.97 -25.46 3.95
N ARG A 49 -2.92 -24.13 4.17
CA ARG A 49 -2.96 -23.10 3.13
C ARG A 49 -4.19 -23.19 2.22
N ILE A 50 -5.33 -23.69 2.72
CA ILE A 50 -6.59 -23.71 1.95
C ILE A 50 -7.17 -22.30 1.89
N ILE A 51 -7.15 -21.61 3.03
CA ILE A 51 -7.56 -20.22 3.17
C ILE A 51 -6.32 -19.41 3.52
N SER A 52 -6.08 -18.32 2.80
CA SER A 52 -5.21 -17.27 3.33
C SER A 52 -5.86 -15.91 3.29
N PHE A 53 -5.41 -15.10 4.23
CA PHE A 53 -5.62 -13.68 4.19
C PHE A 53 -4.57 -13.09 3.27
N SER A 54 -5.04 -12.50 2.18
CA SER A 54 -4.17 -11.89 1.17
C SER A 54 -4.59 -10.45 1.00
N TYR A 55 -3.63 -9.55 0.98
CA TYR A 55 -3.91 -8.15 0.75
C TYR A 55 -4.18 -7.92 -0.74
N PRO A 56 -5.32 -7.33 -1.14
CA PRO A 56 -5.51 -6.89 -2.51
C PRO A 56 -4.40 -5.89 -2.85
N VAL A 57 -3.65 -6.22 -3.90
CA VAL A 57 -2.50 -5.44 -4.36
C VAL A 57 -3.01 -4.35 -5.26
N PHE A 58 -2.89 -3.10 -4.81
CA PHE A 58 -3.16 -1.94 -5.65
C PHE A 58 -1.83 -1.39 -6.16
N VAL A 59 -1.69 -1.37 -7.48
CA VAL A 59 -0.51 -0.80 -8.13
C VAL A 59 -0.71 0.70 -8.24
N ASN A 60 0.06 1.46 -7.47
CA ASN A 60 0.13 2.92 -7.59
C ASN A 60 1.25 3.26 -8.58
N ASN A 61 0.86 3.66 -9.78
CA ASN A 61 1.77 4.07 -10.85
C ASN A 61 1.94 5.58 -10.85
N GLN A 62 3.18 6.05 -10.76
CA GLN A 62 3.53 7.48 -10.89
C GLN A 62 4.52 7.66 -12.04
N PRO A 63 4.09 7.39 -13.29
CA PRO A 63 4.98 7.43 -14.45
C PRO A 63 5.50 8.84 -14.69
N LEU A 64 6.65 8.92 -15.38
CA LEU A 64 7.14 10.18 -15.92
C LEU A 64 6.13 10.70 -16.96
N LYS A 65 5.76 11.97 -16.89
CA LYS A 65 4.77 12.61 -17.76
C LYS A 65 5.35 12.97 -19.12
N LYS A 66 6.57 13.53 -19.11
CA LYS A 66 7.28 13.99 -20.31
C LYS A 66 8.74 13.51 -20.25
N PRO A 67 8.97 12.19 -20.42
CA PRO A 67 10.31 11.63 -20.35
C PRO A 67 11.15 12.07 -21.57
N VAL A 68 12.38 12.47 -21.31
CA VAL A 68 13.43 12.77 -22.27
C VAL A 68 14.50 11.69 -22.14
N LYS A 69 14.98 11.17 -23.27
CA LYS A 69 16.01 10.14 -23.28
C LYS A 69 17.37 10.75 -23.00
N VAL A 70 18.16 10.11 -22.15
CA VAL A 70 19.57 10.45 -21.90
C VAL A 70 20.41 9.84 -23.02
N THR A 71 21.18 10.66 -23.74
CA THR A 71 22.05 10.19 -24.82
C THR A 71 23.46 9.93 -24.32
N ASN A 72 23.96 10.77 -23.43
CA ASN A 72 25.29 10.65 -22.87
C ASN A 72 25.37 11.22 -21.45
N VAL A 73 26.28 10.68 -20.65
CA VAL A 73 26.59 11.15 -19.29
C VAL A 73 28.10 11.30 -19.21
N ASN A 74 28.56 12.54 -19.05
CA ASN A 74 29.98 12.89 -19.01
C ASN A 74 30.32 13.54 -17.66
N GLY A 75 30.70 12.73 -16.67
CA GLY A 75 31.06 13.23 -15.33
C GLY A 75 29.90 13.95 -14.64
N THR A 76 29.93 15.28 -14.64
CA THR A 76 28.93 16.19 -14.05
C THR A 76 27.96 16.78 -15.08
N GLN A 77 28.05 16.35 -16.34
CA GLN A 77 27.22 16.84 -17.44
C GLN A 77 26.34 15.73 -18.01
N LEU A 78 25.07 16.03 -18.23
CA LEU A 78 24.07 15.13 -18.78
C LEU A 78 23.55 15.68 -20.11
N ILE A 79 23.74 14.90 -21.18
CA ILE A 79 23.28 15.25 -22.52
C ILE A 79 21.97 14.51 -22.79
N LEU A 80 20.97 15.28 -23.18
CA LEU A 80 19.64 14.80 -23.47
C LEU A 80 19.42 14.61 -24.97
N GLY A 81 18.47 13.75 -25.33
CA GLY A 81 18.12 13.44 -26.71
C GLY A 81 17.42 14.58 -27.44
N ASP A 82 17.01 15.62 -26.73
CA ASP A 82 16.50 16.87 -27.30
C ASP A 82 17.60 17.90 -27.56
N GLY A 83 18.86 17.56 -27.29
CA GLY A 83 20.03 18.42 -27.52
C GLY A 83 20.42 19.29 -26.32
N ARG A 84 19.65 19.27 -25.22
CA ARG A 84 20.01 20.04 -24.01
C ARG A 84 21.16 19.39 -23.26
N SER A 85 22.02 20.23 -22.70
CA SER A 85 23.07 19.84 -21.78
C SER A 85 22.79 20.40 -20.39
N LEU A 86 22.80 19.53 -19.38
CA LEU A 86 22.52 19.88 -17.99
C LEU A 86 23.75 19.60 -17.15
N ASN A 87 24.16 20.56 -16.33
CA ASN A 87 25.18 20.32 -15.32
C ASN A 87 24.53 20.00 -13.98
N PHE A 88 25.12 19.08 -13.24
CA PHE A 88 24.66 18.68 -11.91
C PHE A 88 25.84 18.55 -10.95
N GLU A 89 25.58 18.81 -9.68
CA GLU A 89 26.59 18.69 -8.61
C GLU A 89 26.59 17.28 -8.01
N ASP A 90 25.40 16.78 -7.66
CA ASP A 90 25.21 15.49 -7.03
C ASP A 90 24.21 14.60 -7.77
N ILE A 91 24.58 13.33 -7.93
CA ILE A 91 23.67 12.26 -8.37
C ILE A 91 23.25 11.43 -7.16
N TYR A 92 21.97 11.46 -6.83
CA TYR A 92 21.35 10.60 -5.82
C TYR A 92 21.01 9.20 -6.36
N PHE A 93 20.72 9.07 -7.65
CA PHE A 93 20.42 7.81 -8.31
C PHE A 93 21.19 7.66 -9.63
N PRO A 94 21.87 6.53 -9.86
CA PRO A 94 22.68 6.36 -11.06
C PRO A 94 21.83 6.51 -12.32
N ILE A 95 22.22 7.45 -13.19
CA ILE A 95 21.62 7.68 -14.50
C ILE A 95 22.58 7.13 -15.56
N GLN A 96 22.07 6.35 -16.50
CA GLN A 96 22.87 5.76 -17.58
C GLN A 96 22.41 6.26 -18.95
N PRO A 97 23.31 6.28 -19.95
CA PRO A 97 22.91 6.48 -21.34
C PRO A 97 21.82 5.49 -21.75
N GLY A 98 20.73 6.00 -22.34
CA GLY A 98 19.55 5.23 -22.71
C GLY A 98 18.39 5.30 -21.71
N ASP A 99 18.62 5.79 -20.49
CA ASP A 99 17.57 6.02 -19.51
C ASP A 99 16.63 7.16 -19.92
N PHE A 100 15.47 7.20 -19.29
CA PHE A 100 14.48 8.27 -19.47
C PHE A 100 14.36 9.09 -18.19
N VAL A 101 14.47 10.41 -18.33
CA VAL A 101 14.37 11.37 -17.23
C VAL A 101 13.31 12.41 -17.51
N GLU A 102 12.66 12.94 -16.46
CA GLU A 102 11.77 14.10 -16.56
C GLU A 102 12.42 15.28 -15.87
N LEU A 103 12.28 16.45 -16.48
CA LEU A 103 12.82 17.70 -15.96
C LEU A 103 11.69 18.57 -15.44
N GLU A 104 11.89 19.14 -14.25
CA GLU A 104 10.95 20.07 -13.64
C GLU A 104 11.74 21.27 -13.09
N ALA A 105 11.47 22.45 -13.63
CA ALA A 105 12.06 23.68 -13.12
C ALA A 105 11.36 24.06 -11.80
N GLN A 106 12.15 24.39 -10.79
CA GLN A 106 11.65 24.90 -9.52
C GLN A 106 11.67 26.43 -9.50
N GLU A 107 10.95 27.01 -8.53
CA GLU A 107 10.85 28.46 -8.36
C GLU A 107 12.19 29.13 -8.03
N ASP A 108 13.15 28.37 -7.51
CA ASP A 108 14.51 28.82 -7.17
C ASP A 108 15.48 28.83 -8.38
N GLY A 109 15.01 28.43 -9.57
CA GLY A 109 15.81 28.32 -10.78
C GLY A 109 16.57 26.99 -10.90
N THR A 110 16.52 26.12 -9.89
CA THR A 110 17.10 24.78 -9.95
C THR A 110 16.21 23.86 -10.78
N LEU A 111 16.82 22.94 -11.51
CA LEU A 111 16.11 22.00 -12.38
C LEU A 111 16.22 20.59 -11.81
N TYR A 112 15.08 20.03 -11.42
CA TYR A 112 15.02 18.71 -10.78
C TYR A 112 14.97 17.65 -11.87
N VAL A 113 15.94 16.75 -11.85
CA VAL A 113 16.01 15.61 -12.76
C VAL A 113 15.37 14.42 -12.07
N TYR A 114 14.24 13.97 -12.60
CA TYR A 114 13.53 12.80 -12.09
C TYR A 114 13.78 11.58 -12.96
N THR A 115 14.01 10.43 -12.33
CA THR A 115 14.06 9.13 -12.98
C THR A 115 12.89 8.25 -12.56
N SER A 116 12.67 7.15 -13.29
CA SER A 116 11.65 6.16 -12.94
C SER A 116 12.29 5.01 -12.15
N GLU A 117 11.93 4.88 -10.88
CA GLU A 117 12.31 3.73 -10.06
C GLU A 117 11.37 2.56 -10.34
N ARG A 118 11.84 1.57 -11.10
CA ARG A 118 11.07 0.35 -11.39
C ARG A 118 11.21 -0.68 -10.28
N ARG A 119 10.27 -0.69 -9.33
CA ARG A 119 10.15 -1.79 -8.36
C ARG A 119 9.41 -2.97 -8.99
N ARG A 120 10.07 -4.14 -9.05
CA ARG A 120 9.41 -5.39 -9.46
C ARG A 120 8.59 -5.93 -8.30
N TYR A 121 7.28 -6.08 -8.50
CA TYR A 121 6.45 -6.84 -7.59
C TYR A 121 6.63 -8.34 -7.87
N CYS A 122 7.44 -9.00 -7.05
CA CYS A 122 7.52 -10.46 -7.06
C CYS A 122 6.32 -11.00 -6.25
N SER A 123 5.18 -11.21 -6.91
CA SER A 123 4.14 -12.04 -6.33
C SER A 123 4.69 -13.47 -6.26
N ARG A 124 4.98 -13.98 -5.06
CA ARG A 124 5.44 -15.37 -4.91
C ARG A 124 4.34 -16.30 -5.41
N ALA A 125 4.57 -16.95 -6.55
CA ALA A 125 3.63 -17.86 -7.21
C ALA A 125 3.61 -19.29 -6.64
N PHE A 126 4.53 -19.63 -5.73
CA PHE A 126 4.60 -20.97 -5.13
C PHE A 126 3.71 -21.07 -3.88
N GLY A 127 2.65 -21.89 -3.98
CA GLY A 127 1.76 -22.19 -2.85
C GLY A 127 0.60 -21.22 -2.68
N ASN A 128 0.03 -20.74 -3.80
CA ASN A 128 -1.14 -19.87 -3.77
C ASN A 128 -2.34 -20.59 -3.13
N PRO A 129 -2.92 -20.02 -2.06
CA PRO A 129 -4.08 -20.59 -1.40
C PRO A 129 -5.32 -20.45 -2.29
N THR A 130 -6.22 -21.44 -2.22
CA THR A 130 -7.42 -21.51 -3.07
C THR A 130 -8.37 -20.34 -2.84
N VAL A 131 -8.48 -19.88 -1.59
CA VAL A 131 -9.32 -18.73 -1.22
C VAL A 131 -8.47 -17.64 -0.59
N ARG A 132 -8.59 -16.42 -1.13
CA ARG A 132 -7.92 -15.22 -0.65
C ARG A 132 -8.92 -14.21 -0.12
N ILE A 133 -8.87 -13.93 1.18
CA ILE A 133 -9.77 -12.96 1.82
C ILE A 133 -9.05 -11.61 1.92
N PRO A 134 -9.56 -10.53 1.30
CA PRO A 134 -8.95 -9.20 1.33
C PRO A 134 -9.23 -8.50 2.67
N LEU A 135 -8.20 -8.33 3.52
CA LEU A 135 -8.35 -7.67 4.83
C LEU A 135 -8.10 -6.15 4.79
N PHE A 136 -7.03 -5.71 4.10
CA PHE A 136 -6.63 -4.29 4.06
C PHE A 136 -5.99 -3.94 2.72
N LYS A 137 -6.10 -2.68 2.30
CA LYS A 137 -5.49 -2.17 1.07
C LYS A 137 -3.96 -2.18 1.21
N LYS A 138 -3.25 -2.86 0.31
CA LYS A 138 -1.79 -2.78 0.21
C LYS A 138 -1.39 -2.09 -1.08
N GLU A 139 -0.84 -0.89 -0.96
CA GLU A 139 -0.35 -0.13 -2.11
C GLU A 139 1.08 -0.50 -2.43
N TYR A 140 1.31 -0.90 -3.68
CA TYR A 140 2.64 -1.13 -4.23
C TYR A 140 2.94 -0.02 -5.23
N LYS A 141 4.01 0.73 -4.96
CA LYS A 141 4.50 1.77 -5.85
C LYS A 141 5.27 1.11 -7.00
N GLN A 142 4.77 1.24 -8.22
CA GLN A 142 5.42 0.78 -9.44
C GLN A 142 5.74 2.00 -10.32
N ASN A 143 6.89 1.98 -11.00
CA ASN A 143 7.37 3.08 -11.84
C ASN A 143 7.29 4.44 -11.12
N ARG A 144 7.84 4.52 -9.91
CA ARG A 144 7.73 5.72 -9.07
C ARG A 144 8.66 6.81 -9.61
N LYS A 145 8.17 8.04 -9.73
CA LYS A 145 8.99 9.25 -9.96
C LYS A 145 9.89 9.50 -8.73
N SER A 146 11.21 9.51 -8.92
CA SER A 146 12.20 9.79 -7.88
C SER A 146 13.23 10.81 -8.35
N VAL A 147 13.61 11.75 -7.48
CA VAL A 147 14.66 12.74 -7.78
C VAL A 147 15.98 11.99 -7.93
N ALA A 148 16.63 12.16 -9.08
CA ALA A 148 17.92 11.55 -9.42
C ALA A 148 19.07 12.54 -9.23
N ALA A 149 18.88 13.81 -9.60
CA ALA A 149 19.90 14.86 -9.48
C ALA A 149 19.25 16.26 -9.44
N TYR A 150 20.00 17.23 -8.94
CA TYR A 150 19.72 18.66 -9.11
C TYR A 150 20.63 19.21 -10.18
N ALA A 151 20.07 19.92 -11.15
CA ALA A 151 20.78 20.41 -12.30
C ALA A 151 20.49 21.89 -12.59
N TRP A 152 21.35 22.51 -13.39
CA TRP A 152 21.15 23.85 -13.95
C TRP A 152 21.65 23.88 -15.41
N ILE A 153 21.18 24.88 -16.14
CA ILE A 153 21.60 25.15 -17.51
C ILE A 153 22.76 26.16 -17.44
N ASN A 154 23.87 25.90 -18.11
CA ASN A 154 24.92 26.91 -18.25
C ASN A 154 24.47 27.95 -19.29
N ASP A 155 24.26 29.19 -18.86
CA ASP A 155 23.89 30.29 -19.74
C ASP A 155 25.08 30.85 -20.57
N GLU A 156 26.27 30.24 -20.45
CA GLU A 156 27.52 30.76 -21.03
C GLU A 156 27.55 30.82 -22.57
N GLU A 157 26.67 30.09 -23.28
CA GLU A 157 26.63 30.10 -24.75
C GLU A 157 25.79 31.27 -25.33
N SER A 158 25.12 32.07 -24.49
CA SER A 158 24.26 33.19 -24.93
C SER A 158 25.00 34.53 -25.05
N ALA A 159 26.24 34.63 -24.57
CA ALA A 159 26.98 35.90 -24.49
C ALA A 159 27.96 36.13 -25.66
N GLU A 160 28.28 35.11 -26.46
CA GLU A 160 29.32 35.20 -27.49
C GLU A 160 28.79 35.54 -28.90
N ASN A 161 27.49 35.79 -29.05
CA ASN A 161 26.86 36.16 -30.33
C ASN A 161 26.30 37.59 -30.35
N SER A 162 26.78 38.47 -29.46
CA SER A 162 26.37 39.88 -29.40
C SER A 162 27.51 40.89 -29.57
N GLU A 163 28.65 40.48 -30.14
CA GLU A 163 29.69 41.40 -30.66
C GLU A 163 29.73 41.44 -32.18
#